data_AF-R7LX87-F1
#
_entry.id   AF-R7LX87-F1
#
_cell.length_a   1.000
_cell.length_b   1.000
_cell.length_c   1.000
_cell.angle_alpha   90.00
_cell.angle_beta   90.00
_cell.angle_gamma   90.00
#
_symmetry.space_group_name_H-M   'P 1'
#
loop_
_entity.id
_entity.type
_entity.pdbx_description
1 polymer ?
#
loop_
_entity_poly.entity_id
_entity_poly.type
_entity_poly.pdbx_seq_one_letter_code
_entity_poly.pdbx_strand_id
1 'polypeptide(L)'
;MNILSITPALSRANHLNSINSPVQNKNVTVPKLNTLSKDTVSFSGIGGASSKVSDFLEAQVAADTPRLRRLAITYLDILESVAFRLKDKGFSFDRAYCELNPVKSPKSYSSKIVRSGKFKVPDTIRATLYCNNPYDLDSLNSLLTEMKKRGYVLGTEKMTIKDLMKRGYIPAEEEAKKLDLEKTVPDLDIRLDDVADQVTKLPEELKYSIGKPQKSGYEDIQMRFVRDFDSRKNPVSHELLIVFGPNYSKAKHAESSFIYTPLRELDELHVDLSNKTIGSHSQKASRYIDLIKQMFRGKVSEKLFLNAKNKDLYDLSDSIPISFSETDVNMFENYFSGLNDRVSSVYKEARKAPKITDSEKKQLAKDLRSDKTLLNKVHDNLKKAISHNFNAD
;
A
#
# COMPACT_ATOMS: atom_id res chain seq x y z
N MET A 1 23.98 -14.82 25.64
CA MET A 1 23.81 -13.38 25.95
C MET A 1 22.34 -13.04 25.77
N ASN A 2 21.63 -12.80 26.88
CA ASN A 2 20.22 -12.41 26.88
C ASN A 2 20.10 -10.92 26.52
N ILE A 3 19.56 -10.63 25.34
CA ILE A 3 19.22 -9.27 24.94
C ILE A 3 17.81 -8.98 25.46
N LEU A 4 17.72 -8.20 26.55
CA LEU A 4 16.45 -7.69 27.08
C LEU A 4 15.81 -6.76 26.05
N SER A 5 14.51 -6.94 25.79
CA SER A 5 13.72 -6.02 24.98
C SER A 5 13.62 -4.66 25.68
N ILE A 6 14.25 -3.62 25.14
CA ILE A 6 13.96 -2.25 25.56
C ILE A 6 12.70 -1.83 24.82
N THR A 7 11.56 -2.26 25.35
CA THR A 7 10.32 -1.52 25.16
C THR A 7 10.50 -0.21 25.94
N PRO A 8 10.16 0.99 25.42
CA PRO A 8 10.06 2.15 26.29
C PRO A 8 9.03 1.81 27.37
N ALA A 9 9.51 1.74 28.61
CA ALA A 9 8.67 1.49 29.76
C ALA A 9 7.73 2.69 29.96
N LEU A 10 6.56 2.65 29.33
CA LEU A 10 5.34 3.13 29.97
C LEU A 10 4.89 2.07 31.00
N SER A 11 5.80 1.72 31.91
CA SER A 11 5.56 0.77 32.98
C SER A 11 5.29 1.56 34.23
N ARG A 12 4.05 1.46 34.73
CA ARG A 12 3.69 1.77 36.11
C ARG A 12 4.78 1.22 37.04
N ALA A 13 5.45 2.10 37.77
CA ALA A 13 6.31 1.71 38.86
C ALA A 13 5.40 1.21 40.01
N ASN A 14 5.30 -0.11 40.16
CA ASN A 14 5.00 -0.71 41.45
C ASN A 14 6.34 -0.93 42.16
N HIS A 15 6.68 -0.05 43.09
CA HIS A 15 7.51 -0.43 44.22
C HIS A 15 6.69 -0.20 45.49
N LEU A 16 6.49 -1.29 46.23
CA LEU A 16 5.87 -1.31 47.55
C LEU A 16 6.65 -0.41 48.51
N ASN A 17 5.96 0.57 49.10
CA ASN A 17 5.99 0.82 50.54
C ASN A 17 4.76 1.66 50.94
N SER A 18 4.36 1.46 52.18
CA SER A 18 3.05 1.68 52.77
C SER A 18 2.60 3.15 52.95
N ILE A 19 1.30 3.28 53.27
CA ILE A 19 0.60 4.35 53.99
C ILE A 19 -0.34 5.23 53.14
N ASN A 20 -1.64 4.91 53.28
CA ASN A 20 -2.84 5.76 53.23
C ASN A 20 -2.76 7.15 52.57
N SER A 21 -3.48 7.36 51.46
CA SER A 21 -4.45 8.47 51.26
C SER A 21 -5.08 8.40 49.86
N PRO A 22 -6.40 8.68 49.70
CA PRO A 22 -7.05 8.73 48.40
C PRO A 22 -6.93 10.16 47.84
N VAL A 23 -6.06 10.37 46.85
CA VAL A 23 -6.07 11.63 46.08
C VAL A 23 -6.75 11.38 44.74
N GLN A 24 -8.00 11.83 44.65
CA GLN A 24 -8.71 12.02 43.40
C GLN A 24 -7.94 13.04 42.55
N ASN A 25 -7.31 12.60 41.46
CA ASN A 25 -6.93 13.51 40.38
C ASN A 25 -7.81 13.23 39.16
N LYS A 26 -8.92 13.98 39.11
CA LYS A 26 -9.60 14.34 37.87
C LYS A 26 -8.61 15.12 36.99
N ASN A 27 -8.67 14.91 35.68
CA ASN A 27 -7.89 15.53 34.60
C ASN A 27 -6.55 14.86 34.27
N VAL A 28 -6.61 13.65 33.71
CA VAL A 28 -5.58 13.21 32.75
C VAL A 28 -6.09 13.56 31.36
N THR A 29 -5.68 14.72 30.85
CA THR A 29 -5.87 15.09 29.46
C THR A 29 -4.98 14.18 28.61
N VAL A 30 -5.59 13.19 27.95
CA VAL A 30 -4.89 12.35 26.99
C VAL A 30 -4.44 13.25 25.84
N PRO A 31 -3.14 13.30 25.48
CA PRO A 31 -2.74 14.05 24.31
C PRO A 31 -3.39 13.39 23.10
N LYS A 32 -4.21 14.17 22.36
CA LYS A 32 -4.65 13.81 21.01
C LYS A 32 -3.41 13.84 20.11
N LEU A 33 -2.66 12.73 20.11
CA LEU A 33 -1.59 12.52 19.15
C LEU A 33 -2.26 12.32 17.79
N ASN A 34 -2.30 13.40 17.01
CA ASN A 34 -2.48 13.29 15.56
C ASN A 34 -1.34 12.41 15.02
N THR A 35 -1.61 11.69 13.93
CA THR A 35 -0.61 10.93 13.17
C THR A 35 0.65 11.79 12.98
N LEU A 36 1.81 11.29 13.41
CA LEU A 36 3.09 11.98 13.19
C LEU A 36 3.24 12.22 11.69
N SER A 37 3.17 13.48 11.28
CA SER A 37 3.20 13.85 9.87
C SER A 37 4.55 13.55 9.22
N LYS A 38 5.63 13.41 10.01
CA LYS A 38 7.00 13.14 9.54
C LYS A 38 7.82 12.36 10.57
N ASP A 39 8.76 11.57 10.06
CA ASP A 39 9.74 10.80 10.83
C ASP A 39 10.88 11.69 11.33
N THR A 40 10.57 12.54 12.32
CA THR A 40 11.53 13.44 12.94
C THR A 40 11.41 13.36 14.44
N VAL A 41 11.99 12.32 15.04
CA VAL A 41 12.30 12.29 16.47
C VAL A 41 13.77 11.96 16.61
N SER A 42 14.55 12.86 17.19
CA SER A 42 15.92 12.56 17.61
C SER A 42 15.87 11.91 18.98
N PHE A 43 16.29 10.66 19.09
CA PHE A 43 16.49 10.03 20.40
C PHE A 43 17.78 10.60 21.02
N SER A 44 17.65 11.50 21.99
CA SER A 44 18.80 11.97 22.77
C SER A 44 19.29 10.83 23.66
N GLY A 45 20.47 10.27 23.38
CA GLY A 45 21.09 9.24 24.21
C GLY A 45 22.20 8.42 23.56
N ILE A 46 22.33 8.45 22.23
CA ILE A 46 23.45 7.79 21.53
C ILE A 46 24.20 8.86 20.75
N GLY A 47 25.41 9.20 21.21
CA GLY A 47 26.27 10.15 20.50
C GLY A 47 26.53 9.69 19.07
N GLY A 48 26.28 10.58 18.10
CA GLY A 48 26.74 10.42 16.71
C GLY A 48 25.71 9.94 15.66
N ALA A 49 24.48 9.58 16.03
CA ALA A 49 23.46 9.19 15.04
C ALA A 49 22.14 9.92 15.30
N SER A 50 21.67 10.71 14.33
CA SER A 50 20.24 11.04 14.27
C SER A 50 19.47 9.78 13.87
N SER A 51 19.22 8.87 14.80
CA SER A 51 18.44 7.66 14.52
C SER A 51 16.97 8.06 14.33
N LYS A 52 16.46 7.87 13.11
CA LYS A 52 15.04 8.08 12.81
C LYS A 52 14.19 6.95 13.40
N VAL A 53 12.89 7.16 13.55
CA VAL A 53 11.96 6.08 13.96
C VAL A 53 11.99 4.97 12.91
N SER A 54 12.14 5.31 11.62
CA SER A 54 12.37 4.33 10.54
C SER A 54 13.52 3.40 10.85
N ASP A 55 14.65 3.92 11.32
CA ASP A 55 15.88 3.13 11.50
C ASP A 55 15.72 2.11 12.62
N PHE A 56 15.03 2.49 13.70
CA PHE A 56 14.69 1.59 14.79
C PHE A 56 13.69 0.51 14.34
N LEU A 57 12.65 0.90 13.59
CA LEU A 57 11.67 -0.05 13.03
C LEU A 57 12.34 -1.04 12.09
N GLU A 58 13.26 -0.57 11.25
CA GLU A 58 14.03 -1.42 10.33
C GLU A 58 14.88 -2.44 11.07
N ALA A 59 15.59 -2.02 12.13
CA ALA A 59 16.37 -2.93 12.96
C ALA A 59 15.50 -4.01 13.64
N GLN A 60 14.32 -3.63 14.13
CA GLN A 60 13.39 -4.57 14.76
C GLN A 60 12.85 -5.59 13.74
N VAL A 61 12.46 -5.15 12.55
CA VAL A 61 11.97 -6.05 11.48
C VAL A 61 13.10 -6.95 10.96
N ALA A 62 14.32 -6.43 10.89
CA ALA A 62 15.50 -7.22 10.52
C ALA A 62 15.75 -8.36 11.52
N ALA A 63 15.61 -8.10 12.83
CA ALA A 63 15.72 -9.14 13.85
C ALA A 63 14.64 -10.24 13.72
N ASP A 64 13.43 -9.87 13.30
CA ASP A 64 12.32 -10.81 13.11
C ASP A 64 12.37 -11.58 11.78
N THR A 65 13.22 -11.14 10.83
CA THR A 65 13.29 -11.67 9.46
C THR A 65 13.53 -13.18 9.39
N PRO A 66 14.42 -13.81 10.18
CA PRO A 66 14.61 -15.27 10.14
C PRO A 66 13.35 -16.06 10.48
N ARG A 67 12.56 -15.57 11.46
CA ARG A 67 11.28 -16.18 11.83
C ARG A 67 10.27 -16.02 10.70
N LEU A 68 10.16 -14.82 10.13
CA LEU A 68 9.25 -14.53 9.03
C LEU A 68 9.57 -15.36 7.78
N ARG A 69 10.86 -15.56 7.46
CA ARG A 69 11.29 -16.43 6.34
C ARG A 69 10.84 -17.87 6.53
N ARG A 70 10.97 -18.45 7.73
CA ARG A 70 10.47 -19.81 7.99
C ARG A 70 8.97 -19.92 7.78
N LEU A 71 8.20 -18.95 8.29
CA LEU A 71 6.76 -18.89 8.06
C LEU A 71 6.42 -18.77 6.58
N ALA A 72 7.16 -17.94 5.85
CA ALA A 72 6.96 -17.76 4.43
C ALA A 72 7.23 -19.05 3.64
N ILE A 73 8.33 -19.77 3.92
CA ILE A 73 8.62 -21.06 3.26
C ILE A 73 7.45 -22.04 3.44
N THR A 74 6.98 -22.23 4.68
CA THR A 74 5.82 -23.10 4.94
C THR A 74 4.57 -22.65 4.19
N TYR A 75 4.34 -21.34 4.11
CA TYR A 75 3.23 -20.79 3.36
C TYR A 75 3.34 -21.06 1.85
N LEU A 76 4.53 -20.88 1.27
CA LEU A 76 4.78 -21.19 -0.14
C LEU A 76 4.63 -22.70 -0.43
N ASP A 77 5.11 -23.59 0.46
CA ASP A 77 4.96 -25.05 0.30
C ASP A 77 3.47 -25.45 0.25
N ILE A 78 2.66 -24.79 1.08
CA ILE A 78 1.21 -25.00 1.12
C ILE A 78 0.55 -24.50 -0.16
N LEU A 79 0.90 -23.29 -0.62
CA LEU A 79 0.34 -22.73 -1.85
C LEU A 79 0.69 -23.59 -3.07
N GLU A 80 1.92 -24.09 -3.17
CA GLU A 80 2.34 -25.01 -4.22
C GLU A 80 1.51 -26.30 -4.20
N SER A 81 1.33 -26.90 -3.03
CA SER A 81 0.51 -28.10 -2.87
C SER A 81 -0.96 -27.87 -3.19
N VAL A 82 -1.52 -26.72 -2.80
CA VAL A 82 -2.90 -26.34 -3.09
C VAL A 82 -3.10 -26.06 -4.58
N ALA A 83 -2.18 -25.32 -5.21
CA ALA A 83 -2.19 -25.06 -6.64
C ALA A 83 -2.13 -26.36 -7.45
N PHE A 84 -1.26 -27.31 -7.06
CA PHE A 84 -1.17 -28.62 -7.70
C PHE A 84 -2.49 -29.39 -7.65
N ARG A 85 -3.21 -29.35 -6.52
CA ARG A 85 -4.53 -29.99 -6.38
C ARG A 85 -5.62 -29.31 -7.20
N LEU A 86 -5.50 -28.00 -7.38
CA LEU A 86 -6.48 -27.18 -8.09
C LEU A 86 -6.04 -26.85 -9.53
N LYS A 87 -5.08 -27.61 -10.09
CA LYS A 87 -4.59 -27.41 -11.46
C LYS A 87 -5.71 -27.53 -12.49
N ASP A 88 -6.67 -28.44 -12.27
CA ASP A 88 -7.81 -28.66 -13.17
C ASP A 88 -8.85 -27.53 -13.06
N LYS A 89 -8.75 -26.70 -12.02
CA LYS A 89 -9.46 -25.43 -11.84
C LYS A 89 -8.64 -24.23 -12.34
N GLY A 90 -7.52 -24.50 -13.02
CA GLY A 90 -6.71 -23.47 -13.68
C GLY A 90 -5.71 -22.74 -12.78
N PHE A 91 -5.48 -23.23 -11.55
CA PHE A 91 -4.47 -22.66 -10.67
C PHE A 91 -3.06 -23.16 -11.00
N SER A 92 -2.08 -22.26 -10.95
CA SER A 92 -0.67 -22.61 -11.01
C SER A 92 0.15 -21.71 -10.09
N PHE A 93 1.31 -22.20 -9.66
CA PHE A 93 2.16 -21.52 -8.69
C PHE A 93 3.61 -21.49 -9.16
N ASP A 94 4.17 -20.29 -9.22
CA ASP A 94 5.59 -20.08 -9.55
C ASP A 94 6.38 -19.90 -8.25
N ARG A 95 7.01 -21.00 -7.84
CA ARG A 95 7.81 -21.05 -6.62
C ARG A 95 9.00 -20.08 -6.70
N ALA A 96 9.72 -20.09 -7.81
CA ALA A 96 10.93 -19.29 -7.99
C ALA A 96 10.61 -17.80 -7.92
N TYR A 97 9.52 -17.37 -8.57
CA TYR A 97 9.05 -15.99 -8.50
C TYR A 97 8.69 -15.56 -7.06
N CYS A 98 7.97 -16.41 -6.31
CA CYS A 98 7.58 -16.08 -4.93
C CYS A 98 8.75 -16.08 -3.95
N GLU A 99 9.80 -16.87 -4.20
CA GLU A 99 11.00 -16.95 -3.35
C GLU A 99 11.95 -15.76 -3.49
N LEU A 100 11.82 -14.94 -4.54
CA LEU A 100 12.63 -13.73 -4.71
C LEU A 100 12.41 -12.75 -3.55
N ASN A 101 11.16 -12.51 -3.16
CA ASN A 101 10.80 -11.54 -2.12
C ASN A 101 9.59 -11.99 -1.28
N PRO A 102 9.67 -13.14 -0.58
CA PRO A 102 8.53 -13.74 0.14
C PRO A 102 8.18 -12.97 1.43
N VAL A 103 9.14 -12.20 1.96
CA VAL A 103 8.98 -11.34 3.12
C VAL A 103 9.27 -9.90 2.71
N LYS A 104 8.39 -8.98 3.11
CA LYS A 104 8.55 -7.56 2.86
C LYS A 104 9.87 -7.05 3.44
N SER A 105 10.63 -6.28 2.65
CA SER A 105 11.91 -5.74 3.11
C SER A 105 11.72 -4.80 4.32
N PRO A 106 12.70 -4.72 5.25
CA PRO A 106 12.61 -3.84 6.41
C PRO A 106 12.26 -2.39 6.05
N LYS A 107 12.90 -1.85 5.01
CA LYS A 107 12.65 -0.51 4.49
C LYS A 107 11.23 -0.30 3.97
N SER A 108 10.67 -1.30 3.28
CA SER A 108 9.29 -1.22 2.78
C SER A 108 8.27 -1.37 3.92
N TYR A 109 8.63 -2.16 4.95
CA TYR A 109 7.83 -2.34 6.16
C TYR A 109 7.79 -1.05 6.99
N SER A 110 8.95 -0.45 7.29
CA SER A 110 9.07 0.81 8.03
C SER A 110 8.32 1.95 7.33
N SER A 111 8.53 2.12 6.01
CA SER A 111 7.81 3.08 5.18
C SER A 111 6.29 2.91 5.28
N LYS A 112 5.78 1.67 5.32
CA LYS A 112 4.34 1.40 5.45
C LYS A 112 3.81 1.74 6.84
N ILE A 113 4.56 1.50 7.91
CA ILE A 113 4.18 1.92 9.26
C ILE A 113 4.10 3.44 9.33
N VAL A 114 5.17 4.13 8.93
CA VAL A 114 5.27 5.60 9.00
C VAL A 114 4.10 6.25 8.25
N ARG A 115 3.77 5.74 7.06
CA ARG A 115 2.67 6.28 6.26
C ARG A 115 1.28 5.95 6.82
N SER A 116 1.07 4.72 7.30
CA SER A 116 -0.26 4.28 7.73
C SER A 116 -0.59 4.68 9.17
N GLY A 117 0.43 5.01 9.98
CA GLY A 117 0.31 5.16 11.43
C GLY A 117 -0.02 3.85 12.16
N LYS A 118 -0.03 2.70 11.46
CA LYS A 118 -0.38 1.39 12.03
C LYS A 118 0.86 0.51 12.09
N PHE A 119 1.17 0.00 13.29
CA PHE A 119 2.31 -0.91 13.51
C PHE A 119 2.08 -2.32 12.94
N LYS A 120 0.81 -2.73 12.75
CA LYS A 120 0.47 -4.00 12.11
C LYS A 120 0.52 -3.83 10.60
N VAL A 121 1.46 -4.51 9.95
CA VAL A 121 1.62 -4.51 8.49
C VAL A 121 1.04 -5.82 7.94
N PRO A 122 -0.11 -5.78 7.24
CA PRO A 122 -0.84 -6.99 6.85
C PRO A 122 -0.16 -7.83 5.74
N ASP A 123 0.71 -7.21 4.95
CA ASP A 123 1.43 -7.80 3.81
C ASP A 123 2.90 -8.11 4.17
N THR A 124 3.12 -8.63 5.37
CA THR A 124 4.47 -8.96 5.86
C THR A 124 5.06 -10.14 5.08
N ILE A 125 4.25 -11.19 4.88
CA ILE A 125 4.54 -12.33 4.03
C ILE A 125 3.61 -12.23 2.83
N ARG A 126 4.14 -12.41 1.61
CA ARG A 126 3.38 -12.26 0.38
C ARG A 126 3.71 -13.38 -0.60
N ALA A 127 2.68 -13.85 -1.28
CA ALA A 127 2.80 -14.75 -2.42
C ALA A 127 1.87 -14.30 -3.55
N THR A 128 2.16 -14.79 -4.76
CA THR A 128 1.29 -14.63 -5.93
C THR A 128 0.95 -16.01 -6.45
N LEU A 129 -0.31 -16.22 -6.76
CA LEU A 129 -0.85 -17.42 -7.39
C LEU A 129 -1.44 -17.03 -8.74
N TYR A 130 -1.27 -17.89 -9.74
CA TYR A 130 -1.85 -17.66 -11.05
C TYR A 130 -3.16 -18.44 -11.17
N CYS A 131 -4.15 -17.85 -11.82
CA CYS A 131 -5.40 -18.48 -12.16
C CYS A 131 -5.72 -18.12 -13.60
N ASN A 132 -5.88 -19.13 -14.46
CA ASN A 132 -6.14 -18.92 -15.89
C ASN A 132 -7.41 -18.09 -16.14
N ASN A 133 -8.42 -18.18 -15.28
CA ASN A 133 -9.65 -17.40 -15.35
C ASN A 133 -10.07 -16.93 -13.95
N PRO A 134 -9.51 -15.81 -13.45
CA PRO A 134 -9.85 -15.29 -12.14
C PRO A 134 -11.28 -14.73 -12.07
N TYR A 135 -11.94 -14.53 -13.22
CA TYR A 135 -13.34 -14.09 -13.28
C TYR A 135 -14.32 -15.18 -12.83
N ASP A 136 -13.94 -16.46 -12.85
CA ASP A 136 -14.76 -17.54 -12.29
C ASP A 136 -14.62 -17.64 -10.77
N LEU A 137 -15.52 -16.96 -10.05
CA LEU A 137 -15.48 -16.90 -8.59
C LEU A 137 -15.81 -18.24 -7.89
N ASP A 138 -16.32 -19.26 -8.59
CA ASP A 138 -16.46 -20.61 -8.02
C ASP A 138 -15.09 -21.26 -7.73
N SER A 139 -14.10 -20.95 -8.56
CA SER A 139 -12.73 -21.44 -8.39
C SER A 139 -12.07 -20.85 -7.13
N LEU A 140 -12.46 -19.63 -6.73
CA LEU A 140 -12.05 -19.02 -5.46
C LEU A 140 -12.57 -19.80 -4.25
N ASN A 141 -13.82 -20.28 -4.27
CA ASN A 141 -14.39 -21.09 -3.18
C ASN A 141 -13.60 -22.40 -2.97
N SER A 142 -13.16 -23.01 -4.07
CA SER A 142 -12.32 -24.22 -4.05
C SER A 142 -10.96 -23.94 -3.40
N LEU A 143 -10.33 -22.81 -3.74
CA LEU A 143 -9.08 -22.36 -3.13
C LEU A 143 -9.23 -22.14 -1.63
N LEU A 144 -10.24 -21.38 -1.20
CA LEU A 144 -10.49 -21.08 0.22
C LEU A 144 -10.71 -22.37 1.03
N THR A 145 -11.40 -23.34 0.44
CA THR A 145 -11.64 -24.65 1.06
C THR A 145 -10.35 -25.44 1.24
N GLU A 146 -9.50 -25.52 0.21
CA GLU A 146 -8.21 -26.22 0.32
C GLU A 146 -7.24 -25.53 1.29
N MET A 147 -7.23 -24.19 1.33
CA MET A 147 -6.44 -23.42 2.30
C MET A 147 -6.90 -23.69 3.74
N LYS A 148 -8.21 -23.73 3.98
CA LYS A 148 -8.78 -24.05 5.30
C LYS A 148 -8.41 -25.45 5.78
N LYS A 149 -8.38 -26.45 4.88
CA LYS A 149 -7.90 -27.81 5.22
C LYS A 149 -6.44 -27.84 5.68
N ARG A 150 -5.65 -26.81 5.35
CA ARG A 150 -4.25 -26.65 5.76
C ARG A 150 -4.08 -25.73 6.98
N GLY A 151 -5.18 -25.30 7.61
CA GLY A 151 -5.19 -24.41 8.77
C GLY A 151 -4.99 -22.93 8.43
N TYR A 152 -5.21 -22.53 7.17
CA TYR A 152 -5.18 -21.13 6.75
C TYR A 152 -6.59 -20.65 6.49
N VAL A 153 -7.08 -19.75 7.34
CA VAL A 153 -8.40 -19.12 7.22
C VAL A 153 -8.26 -17.66 6.85
N LEU A 154 -9.28 -17.10 6.19
CA LEU A 154 -9.29 -15.66 5.90
C LEU A 154 -9.18 -14.88 7.21
N GLY A 155 -8.27 -13.90 7.21
CA GLY A 155 -8.21 -12.89 8.24
C GLY A 155 -9.43 -12.01 8.20
N THR A 156 -9.53 -11.10 9.17
CA THR A 156 -10.60 -10.12 9.23
C THR A 156 -10.03 -8.71 9.26
N GLU A 157 -10.78 -7.79 8.66
CA GLU A 157 -10.51 -6.37 8.70
C GLU A 157 -11.73 -5.59 9.17
N LYS A 158 -11.51 -4.34 9.58
CA LYS A 158 -12.57 -3.42 9.94
C LYS A 158 -12.85 -2.48 8.78
N MET A 159 -14.12 -2.37 8.40
CA MET A 159 -14.57 -1.51 7.31
C MET A 159 -15.78 -0.69 7.75
N THR A 160 -15.81 0.59 7.36
CA THR A 160 -16.97 1.44 7.65
C THR A 160 -18.18 0.98 6.86
N ILE A 161 -19.39 1.16 7.39
CA ILE A 161 -20.64 0.88 6.66
C ILE A 161 -20.68 1.68 5.35
N LYS A 162 -20.22 2.94 5.37
CA LYS A 162 -20.08 3.77 4.17
C LYS A 162 -19.23 3.12 3.07
N ASP A 163 -18.14 2.45 3.43
CA ASP A 163 -17.28 1.77 2.46
C ASP A 163 -17.88 0.44 2.00
N LEU A 164 -18.53 -0.30 2.88
CA LEU A 164 -19.27 -1.52 2.53
C LEU A 164 -20.41 -1.21 1.55
N MET A 165 -21.11 -0.09 1.71
CA MET A 165 -22.17 0.34 0.77
C MET A 165 -21.63 0.56 -0.65
N LYS A 166 -20.39 1.05 -0.79
CA LYS A 166 -19.74 1.19 -2.10
C LYS A 166 -19.45 -0.16 -2.76
N ARG A 167 -19.50 -1.25 -1.99
CA ARG A 167 -19.33 -2.64 -2.40
C ARG A 167 -20.66 -3.41 -2.45
N GLY A 168 -21.79 -2.70 -2.42
CA GLY A 168 -23.13 -3.30 -2.55
C GLY A 168 -23.81 -3.72 -1.24
N TYR A 169 -23.22 -3.42 -0.08
CA TYR A 169 -23.88 -3.69 1.20
C TYR A 169 -25.10 -2.78 1.41
N ILE A 170 -26.22 -3.38 1.84
CA ILE A 170 -27.45 -2.67 2.20
C ILE A 170 -27.54 -2.62 3.73
N PRO A 171 -27.32 -1.45 4.35
CA PRO A 171 -27.40 -1.32 5.80
C PRO A 171 -28.85 -1.43 6.30
N ALA A 172 -29.02 -1.99 7.49
CA ALA A 172 -30.30 -1.89 8.22
C ALA A 172 -30.63 -0.43 8.58
N GLU A 173 -31.90 -0.12 8.89
CA GLU A 173 -32.32 1.27 9.20
C GLU A 173 -31.48 1.93 10.31
N GLU A 174 -31.10 1.17 11.34
CA GLU A 174 -30.27 1.66 12.45
C GLU A 174 -28.81 1.88 12.04
N GLU A 175 -28.31 1.10 11.08
CA GLU A 175 -26.98 1.24 10.49
C GLU A 175 -26.90 2.42 9.51
N ALA A 176 -27.99 2.67 8.76
CA ALA A 176 -28.09 3.79 7.83
C ALA A 176 -27.97 5.15 8.54
N LYS A 177 -28.36 5.23 9.82
CA LYS A 177 -28.19 6.41 10.68
C LYS A 177 -26.75 6.61 11.16
N LYS A 178 -25.87 5.61 11.01
CA LYS A 178 -24.49 5.58 11.57
C LYS A 178 -23.47 5.02 10.57
N LEU A 179 -23.35 5.66 9.40
CA LEU A 179 -22.50 5.17 8.31
C LEU A 179 -21.00 5.07 8.63
N ASP A 180 -20.51 5.79 9.65
CA ASP A 180 -19.12 5.76 10.08
C ASP A 180 -18.80 4.59 11.04
N LEU A 181 -19.80 3.79 11.43
CA LEU A 181 -19.60 2.61 12.27
C LEU A 181 -18.81 1.54 11.51
N GLU A 182 -17.84 0.92 12.18
CA GLU A 182 -17.01 -0.14 11.63
C GLU A 182 -17.64 -1.53 11.84
N LYS A 183 -17.64 -2.36 10.80
CA LYS A 183 -17.96 -3.79 10.87
C LYS A 183 -16.71 -4.61 10.60
N THR A 184 -16.61 -5.75 11.27
CA THR A 184 -15.59 -6.75 11.00
C THR A 184 -16.03 -7.61 9.82
N VAL A 185 -15.22 -7.66 8.77
CA VAL A 185 -15.50 -8.43 7.54
C VAL A 185 -14.28 -9.29 7.16
N PRO A 186 -14.46 -10.34 6.35
CA PRO A 186 -13.33 -11.10 5.80
C PRO A 186 -12.38 -10.22 4.98
N ASP A 187 -11.08 -10.41 5.17
CA ASP A 187 -10.02 -9.67 4.47
C ASP A 187 -9.82 -10.24 3.05
N LEU A 188 -10.76 -9.89 2.17
CA LEU A 188 -10.83 -10.25 0.76
C LEU A 188 -11.29 -9.02 -0.06
N ASP A 189 -10.54 -8.72 -1.11
CA ASP A 189 -10.77 -7.61 -2.04
C ASP A 189 -10.62 -8.14 -3.48
N ILE A 190 -11.75 -8.33 -4.16
CA ILE A 190 -11.82 -8.75 -5.56
C ILE A 190 -11.83 -7.49 -6.41
N ARG A 191 -10.75 -7.24 -7.14
CA ARG A 191 -10.55 -6.03 -7.94
C ARG A 191 -10.45 -6.37 -9.42
N LEU A 192 -11.45 -7.11 -9.89
CA LEU A 192 -11.58 -7.53 -11.27
C LEU A 192 -12.61 -6.64 -11.97
N ASP A 193 -12.44 -6.41 -13.26
CA ASP A 193 -13.43 -5.72 -14.07
C ASP A 193 -14.65 -6.62 -14.33
N ASP A 194 -15.84 -6.02 -14.31
CA ASP A 194 -17.11 -6.64 -14.72
C ASP A 194 -17.49 -7.99 -14.04
N VAL A 195 -17.09 -8.21 -12.79
CA VAL A 195 -17.42 -9.44 -12.01
C VAL A 195 -18.66 -9.33 -11.10
N ALA A 196 -19.44 -8.26 -11.23
CA ALA A 196 -20.57 -8.01 -10.33
C ALA A 196 -21.67 -9.08 -10.47
N ASP A 197 -21.85 -9.64 -11.65
CA ASP A 197 -22.77 -10.74 -11.96
C ASP A 197 -22.33 -12.07 -11.32
N GLN A 198 -21.03 -12.26 -11.08
CA GLN A 198 -20.49 -13.46 -10.44
C GLN A 198 -20.65 -13.45 -8.91
N VAL A 199 -21.13 -12.36 -8.30
CA VAL A 199 -21.22 -12.22 -6.84
C VAL A 199 -22.09 -13.30 -6.20
N THR A 200 -23.09 -13.83 -6.93
CA THR A 200 -24.00 -14.86 -6.42
C THR A 200 -23.31 -16.21 -6.21
N LYS A 201 -22.14 -16.42 -6.82
CA LYS A 201 -21.29 -17.60 -6.60
C LYS A 201 -20.52 -17.54 -5.28
N LEU A 202 -20.38 -16.36 -4.69
CA LEU A 202 -19.70 -16.21 -3.41
C LEU A 202 -20.62 -16.55 -2.23
N PRO A 203 -20.08 -17.13 -1.15
CA PRO A 203 -20.72 -17.20 0.15
C PRO A 203 -21.21 -15.82 0.61
N GLU A 204 -22.29 -15.80 1.40
CA GLU A 204 -22.96 -14.57 1.84
C GLU A 204 -22.00 -13.58 2.50
N GLU A 205 -21.07 -14.07 3.31
CA GLU A 205 -20.07 -13.28 4.01
C GLU A 205 -19.01 -12.63 3.09
N LEU A 206 -18.87 -13.10 1.84
CA LEU A 206 -17.89 -12.63 0.86
C LEU A 206 -18.53 -11.77 -0.26
N LYS A 207 -19.85 -11.67 -0.33
CA LYS A 207 -20.54 -10.91 -1.39
C LYS A 207 -20.13 -9.43 -1.45
N TYR A 208 -19.71 -8.87 -0.31
CA TYR A 208 -19.25 -7.48 -0.19
C TYR A 208 -17.74 -7.32 -0.34
N SER A 209 -17.05 -8.35 -0.86
CA SER A 209 -15.61 -8.32 -1.15
C SER A 209 -15.29 -7.77 -2.53
N ILE A 210 -16.27 -7.53 -3.40
CA ILE A 210 -16.05 -6.91 -4.72
C ILE A 210 -15.69 -5.44 -4.53
N GLY A 211 -14.43 -5.13 -4.78
CA GLY A 211 -13.85 -3.80 -4.75
C GLY A 211 -14.07 -3.04 -6.05
N LYS A 212 -13.53 -1.81 -6.10
CA LYS A 212 -13.52 -1.04 -7.34
C LYS A 212 -12.32 -1.42 -8.21
N PRO A 213 -12.49 -1.47 -9.54
CA PRO A 213 -11.38 -1.55 -10.47
C PRO A 213 -10.26 -0.54 -10.17
N GLN A 214 -9.01 -0.96 -10.40
CA GLN A 214 -7.90 -0.04 -10.28
C GLN A 214 -7.82 0.84 -11.52
N LYS A 215 -7.59 2.13 -11.29
CA LYS A 215 -7.43 3.10 -12.38
C LYS A 215 -6.30 2.74 -13.34
N SER A 216 -5.28 2.00 -12.90
CA SER A 216 -4.17 1.56 -13.75
C SER A 216 -4.55 0.45 -14.74
N GLY A 217 -5.74 -0.14 -14.64
CA GLY A 217 -6.09 -1.38 -15.35
C GLY A 217 -5.49 -2.64 -14.69
N TYR A 218 -4.89 -2.51 -13.51
CA TYR A 218 -4.42 -3.64 -12.72
C TYR A 218 -5.61 -4.33 -12.03
N GLU A 219 -5.68 -5.63 -12.20
CA GLU A 219 -6.75 -6.50 -11.73
C GLU A 219 -6.15 -7.67 -10.95
N ASP A 220 -6.70 -7.93 -9.78
CA ASP A 220 -6.33 -9.07 -8.95
C ASP A 220 -7.41 -9.41 -7.93
N ILE A 221 -7.29 -10.59 -7.34
CA ILE A 221 -7.97 -10.94 -6.10
C ILE A 221 -6.93 -10.90 -4.98
N GLN A 222 -7.13 -10.04 -3.99
CA GLN A 222 -6.24 -9.88 -2.86
C GLN A 222 -6.91 -10.37 -1.58
N MET A 223 -6.22 -11.21 -0.83
CA MET A 223 -6.70 -11.69 0.46
C MET A 223 -5.57 -11.88 1.45
N ARG A 224 -5.90 -11.93 2.74
CA ARG A 224 -4.92 -12.27 3.78
C ARG A 224 -5.41 -13.44 4.60
N PHE A 225 -4.52 -14.42 4.76
CA PHE A 225 -4.75 -15.57 5.62
C PHE A 225 -4.08 -15.40 6.98
N VAL A 226 -4.72 -15.97 7.99
CA VAL A 226 -4.14 -16.22 9.31
C VAL A 226 -4.17 -17.72 9.57
N ARG A 227 -3.22 -18.20 10.36
CA ARG A 227 -3.19 -19.61 10.77
C ARG A 227 -4.15 -19.79 11.94
N ASP A 228 -5.15 -20.64 11.80
CA ASP A 228 -6.20 -20.83 12.81
C ASP A 228 -5.69 -21.50 14.10
N PHE A 229 -4.58 -22.21 14.01
CA PHE A 229 -3.84 -22.79 15.14
C PHE A 229 -2.84 -21.83 15.81
N ASP A 230 -2.70 -20.59 15.33
CA ASP A 230 -1.83 -19.59 15.95
C ASP A 230 -2.56 -18.85 17.08
N SER A 231 -2.31 -19.26 18.33
CA SER A 231 -2.97 -18.71 19.53
C SER A 231 -2.52 -17.29 19.91
N ARG A 232 -1.63 -16.67 19.13
CA ARG A 232 -1.15 -15.32 19.41
C ARG A 232 -2.26 -14.30 19.22
N LYS A 233 -2.32 -13.31 20.12
CA LYS A 233 -3.24 -12.17 20.04
C LYS A 233 -3.16 -11.41 18.71
N ASN A 234 -2.00 -11.44 18.05
CA ASN A 234 -1.76 -10.84 16.73
C ASN A 234 -1.04 -11.86 15.84
N PRO A 235 -1.75 -12.75 15.15
CA PRO A 235 -1.13 -13.70 14.25
C PRO A 235 -0.50 -12.98 13.07
N VAL A 236 0.56 -13.55 12.51
CA VAL A 236 1.18 -13.04 11.28
C VAL A 236 0.21 -13.30 10.13
N SER A 237 -0.14 -12.23 9.42
CA SER A 237 -0.95 -12.30 8.20
C SER A 237 -0.09 -12.67 7.00
N HIS A 238 -0.64 -13.53 6.13
CA HIS A 238 -0.01 -13.99 4.89
C HIS A 238 -0.86 -13.51 3.72
N GLU A 239 -0.32 -12.60 2.92
CA GLU A 239 -1.01 -12.06 1.75
C GLU A 239 -0.90 -12.99 0.55
N LEU A 240 -2.05 -13.25 -0.08
CA LEU A 240 -2.14 -13.89 -1.38
C LEU A 240 -2.70 -12.91 -2.39
N LEU A 241 -2.05 -12.85 -3.54
CA LEU A 241 -2.60 -12.21 -4.74
C LEU A 241 -2.87 -13.28 -5.78
N ILE A 242 -4.04 -13.22 -6.40
CA ILE A 242 -4.38 -14.05 -7.55
C ILE A 242 -4.43 -13.14 -8.77
N VAL A 243 -3.65 -13.49 -9.79
CA VAL A 243 -3.57 -12.78 -11.07
C VAL A 243 -3.68 -13.78 -12.23
N PHE A 244 -3.88 -13.28 -13.45
CA PHE A 244 -4.07 -14.13 -14.64
C PHE A 244 -2.90 -15.08 -14.91
N GLY A 245 -1.66 -14.60 -14.78
CA GLY A 245 -0.50 -15.39 -15.11
C GLY A 245 0.85 -14.69 -14.96
N PRO A 246 1.91 -15.29 -15.52
CA PRO A 246 3.28 -14.79 -15.40
C PRO A 246 3.51 -13.49 -16.16
N ASN A 247 2.89 -13.27 -17.33
CA ASN A 247 3.06 -12.01 -18.06
C ASN A 247 2.43 -10.85 -17.27
N TYR A 248 1.29 -11.08 -16.64
CA TYR A 248 0.61 -10.11 -15.78
C TYR A 248 1.44 -9.74 -14.55
N SER A 249 2.12 -10.74 -13.96
CA SER A 249 3.06 -10.52 -12.87
C SER A 249 4.28 -9.70 -13.29
N LYS A 250 4.85 -9.98 -14.48
CA LYS A 250 5.93 -9.19 -15.06
C LYS A 250 5.49 -7.74 -15.33
N ALA A 251 4.34 -7.55 -15.95
CA ALA A 251 3.73 -6.23 -16.19
C ALA A 251 3.60 -5.44 -14.89
N LYS A 252 3.12 -6.07 -13.82
CA LYS A 252 3.04 -5.46 -12.49
C LYS A 252 4.41 -5.05 -11.94
N HIS A 253 5.46 -5.83 -12.16
CA HIS A 253 6.82 -5.48 -11.73
C HIS A 253 7.41 -4.33 -12.54
N ALA A 254 7.19 -4.32 -13.85
CA ALA A 254 7.59 -3.23 -14.73
C ALA A 254 6.86 -1.93 -14.36
N GLU A 255 5.53 -1.97 -14.23
CA GLU A 255 4.73 -0.81 -13.78
C GLU A 255 5.18 -0.33 -12.41
N SER A 256 5.37 -1.24 -11.45
CA SER A 256 5.79 -0.88 -10.11
C SER A 256 7.14 -0.15 -10.09
N SER A 257 8.08 -0.58 -10.94
CA SER A 257 9.46 -0.07 -10.98
C SER A 257 9.55 1.25 -11.73
N PHE A 258 8.98 1.32 -12.93
CA PHE A 258 9.14 2.47 -13.83
C PHE A 258 8.10 3.56 -13.62
N ILE A 259 6.89 3.21 -13.16
CA ILE A 259 5.75 4.13 -13.14
C ILE A 259 5.30 4.41 -11.71
N TYR A 260 4.83 3.38 -11.00
CA TYR A 260 4.21 3.56 -9.69
C TYR A 260 5.18 4.15 -8.66
N THR A 261 6.40 3.60 -8.56
CA THR A 261 7.37 4.06 -7.56
C THR A 261 7.77 5.52 -7.79
N PRO A 262 8.18 5.95 -9.00
CA PRO A 262 8.45 7.37 -9.26
C PRO A 262 7.24 8.28 -9.01
N LEU A 263 6.04 7.90 -9.47
CA LEU A 263 4.84 8.72 -9.24
C LEU A 263 4.46 8.81 -7.75
N ARG A 264 4.74 7.76 -6.97
CA ARG A 264 4.50 7.72 -5.53
C ARG A 264 5.41 8.66 -4.76
N GLU A 265 6.64 8.89 -5.24
CA GLU A 265 7.56 9.85 -4.62
C GLU A 265 6.99 11.30 -4.63
N LEU A 266 6.05 11.62 -5.51
CA LEU A 266 5.33 12.92 -5.49
C LEU A 266 4.48 13.09 -4.23
N ASP A 267 4.03 12.00 -3.60
CA ASP A 267 3.26 12.05 -2.35
C ASP A 267 4.17 12.35 -1.13
N GLU A 268 5.50 12.32 -1.30
CA GLU A 268 6.50 12.60 -0.26
C GLU A 268 6.95 14.08 -0.23
N LEU A 269 6.39 14.92 -1.10
CA LEU A 269 6.69 16.35 -1.11
C LEU A 269 6.27 17.03 0.20
N HIS A 270 7.08 17.96 0.67
CA HIS A 270 6.85 18.71 1.90
C HIS A 270 5.85 19.85 1.71
N VAL A 271 5.65 20.30 0.48
CA VAL A 271 4.77 21.41 0.11
C VAL A 271 3.32 21.16 0.54
N ASP A 272 2.69 22.18 1.14
CA ASP A 272 1.29 22.09 1.53
C ASP A 272 0.34 22.24 0.33
N LEU A 273 -0.25 21.11 -0.07
CA LEU A 273 -1.21 21.03 -1.16
C LEU A 273 -2.68 21.06 -0.70
N SER A 274 -2.95 21.45 0.55
CA SER A 274 -4.29 21.41 1.15
C SER A 274 -5.24 22.49 0.60
N ASN A 275 -4.74 23.64 0.15
CA ASN A 275 -5.58 24.73 -0.36
C ASN A 275 -6.17 24.39 -1.74
N LYS A 276 -7.45 24.01 -1.75
CA LYS A 276 -8.20 23.63 -2.96
C LYS A 276 -8.93 24.78 -3.66
N THR A 277 -8.73 26.03 -3.21
CA THR A 277 -9.36 27.21 -3.82
C THR A 277 -8.99 27.32 -5.30
N ILE A 278 -9.99 27.58 -6.16
CA ILE A 278 -9.79 27.68 -7.60
C ILE A 278 -8.78 28.78 -7.92
N GLY A 279 -7.76 28.43 -8.70
CA GLY A 279 -6.72 29.36 -9.14
C GLY A 279 -5.50 29.45 -8.21
N SER A 280 -5.57 28.91 -6.99
CA SER A 280 -4.45 28.91 -6.04
C SER A 280 -3.26 28.13 -6.60
N HIS A 281 -2.05 28.47 -6.13
CA HIS A 281 -0.84 27.74 -6.55
C HIS A 281 -0.85 26.30 -6.06
N SER A 282 -1.40 26.05 -4.88
CA SER A 282 -1.58 24.73 -4.27
C SER A 282 -2.51 23.83 -5.09
N GLN A 283 -3.66 24.36 -5.53
CA GLN A 283 -4.59 23.66 -6.41
C GLN A 283 -3.95 23.37 -7.78
N LYS A 284 -3.28 24.36 -8.38
CA LYS A 284 -2.60 24.19 -9.68
C LYS A 284 -1.47 23.16 -9.62
N ALA A 285 -0.67 23.16 -8.55
CA ALA A 285 0.36 22.13 -8.33
C ALA A 285 -0.27 20.73 -8.21
N SER A 286 -1.33 20.59 -7.42
CA SER A 286 -2.08 19.32 -7.32
C SER A 286 -2.57 18.84 -8.69
N ARG A 287 -3.09 19.76 -9.51
CA ARG A 287 -3.57 19.44 -10.87
C ARG A 287 -2.44 18.96 -11.79
N TYR A 288 -1.25 19.55 -11.73
CA TYR A 288 -0.12 19.05 -12.53
C TYR A 288 0.31 17.65 -12.09
N ILE A 289 0.34 17.36 -10.79
CA ILE A 289 0.59 16.00 -10.28
C ILE A 289 -0.43 15.02 -10.86
N ASP A 290 -1.71 15.38 -10.84
CA ASP A 290 -2.79 14.53 -11.39
C ASP A 290 -2.64 14.32 -12.90
N LEU A 291 -2.29 15.36 -13.67
CA LEU A 291 -2.07 15.26 -15.12
C LEU A 291 -0.89 14.34 -15.45
N ILE A 292 0.23 14.45 -14.71
CA ILE A 292 1.38 13.56 -14.85
C ILE A 292 0.96 12.12 -14.55
N LYS A 293 0.27 11.88 -13.43
CA LYS A 293 -0.23 10.55 -13.05
C LYS A 293 -1.16 9.97 -14.12
N GLN A 294 -2.08 10.77 -14.67
CA GLN A 294 -3.02 10.35 -15.72
C GLN A 294 -2.32 9.98 -17.03
N MET A 295 -1.31 10.77 -17.45
CA MET A 295 -0.56 10.50 -18.67
C MET A 295 0.10 9.12 -18.64
N PHE A 296 0.87 8.82 -17.60
CA PHE A 296 1.56 7.52 -17.49
C PHE A 296 0.59 6.36 -17.29
N ARG A 297 -0.51 6.59 -16.59
CA ARG A 297 -1.57 5.59 -16.43
C ARG A 297 -2.14 5.14 -17.78
N GLY A 298 -2.57 6.09 -18.61
CA GLY A 298 -3.19 5.77 -19.90
C GLY A 298 -2.18 5.36 -20.98
N LYS A 299 -0.97 5.95 -20.98
CA LYS A 299 0.04 5.66 -22.00
C LYS A 299 0.81 4.37 -21.72
N VAL A 300 0.99 4.01 -20.44
CA VAL A 300 1.80 2.86 -20.03
C VAL A 300 0.96 1.85 -19.26
N SER A 301 0.52 2.17 -18.04
CA SER A 301 -0.03 1.16 -17.12
C SER A 301 -1.22 0.39 -17.69
N GLU A 302 -2.25 1.10 -18.21
CA GLU A 302 -3.47 0.47 -18.74
C GLU A 302 -3.15 -0.47 -19.92
N LYS A 303 -2.29 -0.04 -20.84
CA LYS A 303 -1.87 -0.85 -21.99
C LYS A 303 -0.99 -2.03 -21.57
N LEU A 304 -0.10 -1.82 -20.61
CA LEU A 304 0.81 -2.84 -20.10
C LEU A 304 0.03 -4.00 -19.46
N PHE A 305 -0.95 -3.69 -18.62
CA PHE A 305 -1.82 -4.72 -18.03
C PHE A 305 -2.76 -5.36 -19.04
N LEU A 306 -3.30 -4.58 -20.00
CA LEU A 306 -4.15 -5.14 -21.06
C LEU A 306 -3.38 -6.12 -21.95
N ASN A 307 -2.17 -5.76 -22.41
CA ASN A 307 -1.32 -6.65 -23.21
C ASN A 307 -0.97 -7.92 -22.45
N ALA A 308 -0.63 -7.81 -21.16
CA ALA A 308 -0.30 -8.96 -20.34
C ALA A 308 -1.50 -9.87 -20.09
N LYS A 309 -2.69 -9.29 -19.85
CA LYS A 309 -3.95 -10.03 -19.73
C LYS A 309 -4.27 -10.76 -21.03
N ASN A 310 -4.13 -10.10 -22.18
CA ASN A 310 -4.37 -10.69 -23.49
C ASN A 310 -3.51 -11.93 -23.74
N LYS A 311 -2.24 -11.90 -23.33
CA LYS A 311 -1.35 -13.07 -23.40
C LYS A 311 -1.76 -14.18 -22.43
N ASP A 312 -1.97 -13.85 -21.15
CA ASP A 312 -2.19 -14.87 -20.11
C ASP A 312 -3.59 -15.49 -20.14
N LEU A 313 -4.63 -14.71 -20.45
CA LEU A 313 -6.03 -15.14 -20.39
C LEU A 313 -6.56 -15.59 -21.76
N TYR A 314 -6.17 -14.91 -22.84
CA TYR A 314 -6.75 -15.11 -24.17
C TYR A 314 -5.77 -15.70 -25.20
N ASP A 315 -4.51 -15.93 -24.81
CA ASP A 315 -3.43 -16.41 -25.68
C ASP A 315 -3.27 -15.56 -26.98
N LEU A 316 -3.50 -14.26 -26.86
CA LEU A 316 -3.35 -13.32 -27.97
C LEU A 316 -1.91 -12.81 -28.06
N SER A 317 -1.30 -12.98 -29.23
CA SER A 317 0.06 -12.51 -29.52
C SER A 317 0.13 -11.01 -29.79
N ASP A 318 -0.96 -10.42 -30.27
CA ASP A 318 -1.01 -9.02 -30.65
C ASP A 318 -0.93 -8.12 -29.42
N SER A 319 -0.08 -7.09 -29.51
CA SER A 319 0.14 -6.14 -28.43
C SER A 319 -0.13 -4.72 -28.88
N ILE A 320 -0.78 -3.95 -28.02
CA ILE A 320 -1.00 -2.54 -28.23
C ILE A 320 0.33 -1.82 -27.95
N PRO A 321 0.84 -1.01 -28.89
CA PRO A 321 2.12 -0.35 -28.70
C PRO A 321 2.07 0.65 -27.54
N ILE A 322 3.07 0.54 -26.68
CA ILE A 322 3.37 1.49 -25.61
C ILE A 322 4.48 2.42 -26.11
N SER A 323 4.10 3.66 -26.38
CA SER A 323 5.00 4.69 -26.91
C SER A 323 4.51 6.09 -26.57
N PHE A 324 5.44 7.04 -26.57
CA PHE A 324 5.18 8.47 -26.41
C PHE A 324 5.50 9.18 -27.72
N SER A 325 4.55 9.96 -28.23
CA SER A 325 4.80 10.87 -29.35
C SER A 325 5.61 12.09 -28.91
N GLU A 326 6.20 12.83 -29.84
CA GLU A 326 6.88 14.10 -29.54
C GLU A 326 5.94 15.09 -28.82
N THR A 327 4.67 15.10 -29.21
CA THR A 327 3.64 15.92 -28.55
C THR A 327 3.41 15.49 -27.10
N ASP A 328 3.41 14.19 -26.80
CA ASP A 328 3.29 13.68 -25.43
C ASP A 328 4.50 14.08 -24.58
N VAL A 329 5.71 13.97 -25.13
CA VAL A 329 6.95 14.37 -24.46
C VAL A 329 6.94 15.87 -24.14
N ASN A 330 6.56 16.71 -25.10
CA ASN A 330 6.42 18.15 -24.88
C ASN A 330 5.37 18.47 -23.81
N MET A 331 4.23 17.76 -23.79
CA MET A 331 3.24 17.92 -22.72
C MET A 331 3.80 17.52 -21.35
N PHE A 332 4.54 16.41 -21.27
CA PHE A 332 5.18 15.97 -20.03
C PHE A 332 6.15 17.02 -19.48
N GLU A 333 7.03 17.57 -20.32
CA GLU A 333 7.97 18.63 -19.91
C GLU A 333 7.22 19.88 -19.41
N ASN A 334 6.17 20.28 -20.12
CA ASN A 334 5.34 21.43 -19.74
C ASN A 334 4.62 21.20 -18.40
N TYR A 335 4.10 19.99 -18.14
CA TYR A 335 3.48 19.66 -16.87
C TYR A 335 4.49 19.68 -15.72
N PHE A 336 5.70 19.16 -15.92
CA PHE A 336 6.75 19.18 -14.90
C PHE A 336 7.31 20.58 -14.63
N SER A 337 7.52 21.38 -15.68
CA SER A 337 7.90 22.78 -15.56
C SER A 337 6.83 23.56 -14.77
N GLY A 338 5.56 23.40 -15.15
CA GLY A 338 4.43 23.99 -14.45
C GLY A 338 4.33 23.56 -12.99
N LEU A 339 4.57 22.28 -12.68
CA LEU A 339 4.61 21.78 -11.31
C LEU A 339 5.71 22.45 -10.48
N ASN A 340 6.94 22.48 -11.00
CA ASN A 340 8.09 23.09 -10.35
C ASN A 340 7.86 24.57 -10.02
N ASP A 341 7.27 25.31 -10.96
CA ASP A 341 6.92 26.72 -10.77
C ASP A 341 5.87 26.90 -9.69
N ARG A 342 4.79 26.11 -9.71
CA ARG A 342 3.70 26.23 -8.74
C ARG A 342 4.14 25.82 -7.33
N VAL A 343 4.93 24.76 -7.18
CA VAL A 343 5.54 24.40 -5.89
C VAL A 343 6.39 25.54 -5.36
N SER A 344 7.25 26.12 -6.20
CA SER A 344 8.07 27.28 -5.83
C SER A 344 7.22 28.47 -5.38
N SER A 345 6.10 28.72 -6.06
CA SER A 345 5.18 29.82 -5.69
C SER A 345 4.43 29.57 -4.38
N VAL A 346 4.01 28.33 -4.09
CA VAL A 346 3.41 27.99 -2.78
C VAL A 346 4.37 28.32 -1.64
N TYR A 347 5.64 27.92 -1.76
CA TYR A 347 6.65 28.27 -0.76
C TYR A 347 6.90 29.79 -0.66
N LYS A 348 6.87 30.53 -1.78
CA LYS A 348 7.01 31.98 -1.78
C LYS A 348 5.85 32.66 -1.05
N GLU A 349 4.61 32.20 -1.24
CA GLU A 349 3.43 32.71 -0.53
C GLU A 349 3.51 32.39 0.97
N ALA A 350 3.86 31.15 1.33
CA ALA A 350 4.01 30.74 2.73
C ALA A 350 5.05 31.60 3.47
N ARG A 351 6.18 31.95 2.83
CA ARG A 351 7.21 32.82 3.42
C ARG A 351 6.79 34.27 3.60
N LYS A 352 5.76 34.72 2.89
CA LYS A 352 5.18 36.07 3.00
C LYS A 352 3.99 36.11 3.97
N ALA A 353 3.61 34.98 4.56
CA ALA A 353 2.49 34.92 5.48
C ALA A 353 2.70 35.86 6.69
N PRO A 354 1.65 36.56 7.14
CA PRO A 354 1.74 37.38 8.35
C PRO A 354 2.16 36.53 9.54
N LYS A 355 3.03 37.07 10.42
CA LYS A 355 3.48 36.43 11.67
C LYS A 355 4.38 35.19 11.51
N ILE A 356 4.92 34.91 10.32
CA ILE A 356 5.89 33.83 10.17
C ILE A 356 7.24 34.16 10.83
N THR A 357 7.75 33.24 11.62
CA THR A 357 9.04 33.36 12.33
C THR A 357 10.22 33.10 11.40
N ASP A 358 11.40 33.57 11.76
CA ASP A 358 12.61 33.32 10.96
C ASP A 358 13.05 31.85 10.96
N SER A 359 12.72 31.11 12.02
CA SER A 359 12.92 29.65 12.07
C SER A 359 12.07 28.94 11.01
N GLU A 360 10.78 29.29 10.92
CA GLU A 360 9.88 28.73 9.91
C GLU A 360 10.31 29.10 8.49
N LYS A 361 10.75 30.36 8.25
CA LYS A 361 11.31 30.75 6.94
C LYS A 361 12.52 29.90 6.55
N LYS A 362 13.43 29.61 7.49
CA LYS A 362 14.59 28.74 7.26
C LYS A 362 14.15 27.30 6.96
N GLN A 363 13.16 26.78 7.68
CA GLN A 363 12.60 25.45 7.43
C GLN A 363 11.97 25.37 6.04
N LEU A 364 11.12 26.33 5.65
CA LEU A 364 10.55 26.42 4.30
C LEU A 364 11.61 26.55 3.19
N ALA A 365 12.80 27.07 3.49
CA ALA A 365 13.93 27.10 2.55
C ALA A 365 14.67 25.78 2.45
N LYS A 366 14.73 25.01 3.52
CA LYS A 366 15.22 23.63 3.50
C LYS A 366 14.25 22.72 2.75
N ASP A 367 12.96 22.81 3.07
CA ASP A 367 11.90 21.98 2.46
C ASP A 367 11.77 22.25 0.96
N LEU A 368 11.78 23.51 0.52
CA LEU A 368 11.78 23.83 -0.92
C LEU A 368 12.97 23.21 -1.66
N ARG A 369 14.17 23.22 -1.07
CA ARG A 369 15.35 22.60 -1.69
C ARG A 369 15.19 21.08 -1.77
N SER A 370 14.69 20.46 -0.70
CA SER A 370 14.41 19.02 -0.68
C SER A 370 13.38 18.64 -1.75
N ASP A 371 12.27 19.38 -1.85
CA ASP A 371 11.21 19.12 -2.82
C ASP A 371 11.69 19.32 -4.26
N LYS A 372 12.51 20.33 -4.54
CA LYS A 372 13.10 20.50 -5.89
C LYS A 372 14.01 19.33 -6.27
N THR A 373 14.85 18.87 -5.35
CA THR A 373 15.69 17.68 -5.58
C THR A 373 14.84 16.45 -5.87
N LEU A 374 13.76 16.25 -5.10
CA LEU A 374 12.85 15.14 -5.29
C LEU A 374 12.09 15.23 -6.63
N LEU A 375 11.58 16.41 -6.98
CA LEU A 375 10.90 16.63 -8.27
C LEU A 375 11.82 16.34 -9.46
N ASN A 376 13.08 16.77 -9.42
CA ASN A 376 14.06 16.47 -10.47
C ASN A 376 14.31 14.97 -10.57
N LYS A 377 14.47 14.28 -9.43
CA LYS A 377 14.63 12.82 -9.42
C LYS A 377 13.43 12.10 -10.03
N VAL A 378 12.21 12.52 -9.68
CA VAL A 378 10.98 11.95 -10.26
C VAL A 378 10.92 12.21 -11.77
N HIS A 379 11.23 13.44 -12.20
CA HIS A 379 11.27 13.81 -13.61
C HIS A 379 12.25 12.94 -14.40
N ASP A 380 13.48 12.77 -13.92
CA ASP A 380 14.49 11.93 -14.55
C ASP A 380 14.05 10.46 -14.65
N ASN A 381 13.46 9.91 -13.58
CA ASN A 381 12.96 8.54 -13.58
C ASN A 381 11.81 8.33 -14.57
N LEU A 382 10.90 9.30 -14.66
CA LEU A 382 9.79 9.25 -15.61
C LEU A 382 10.26 9.48 -17.06
N LYS A 383 11.30 10.28 -17.31
CA LYS A 383 11.93 10.36 -18.64
C LYS A 383 12.53 9.03 -19.08
N LYS A 384 13.17 8.32 -18.14
CA LYS A 384 13.67 6.96 -18.42
C LYS A 384 12.52 6.02 -18.79
N ALA A 385 11.39 6.12 -18.09
CA ALA A 385 10.21 5.36 -18.45
C ALA A 385 9.67 5.71 -19.84
N ILE A 386 9.63 7.01 -20.22
CA ILE A 386 9.24 7.44 -21.57
C ILE A 386 10.12 6.80 -22.65
N SER A 387 11.42 6.64 -22.36
CA SER A 387 12.40 6.08 -23.30
C SER A 387 12.51 4.55 -23.24
N HIS A 388 11.82 3.91 -22.29
CA HIS A 388 11.89 2.47 -22.07
C HIS A 388 11.01 1.72 -23.07
N ASN A 389 11.53 0.63 -23.63
CA ASN A 389 10.76 -0.21 -24.54
C ASN A 389 9.95 -1.27 -23.78
N PHE A 390 8.77 -0.89 -23.29
CA PHE A 390 7.84 -1.80 -22.62
C PHE A 390 7.27 -2.92 -23.52
N ASN A 391 7.49 -2.87 -24.83
CA ASN A 391 6.99 -3.91 -25.75
C ASN A 391 7.96 -5.11 -25.85
N ALA A 392 9.18 -4.99 -25.31
CA ALA A 392 10.19 -6.06 -25.30
C ALA A 392 10.21 -6.88 -23.99
N ASP A 393 9.47 -6.44 -22.98
CA ASP A 393 9.28 -7.12 -21.68
C ASP A 393 8.02 -8.01 -21.70
#